data_AF-A0A139NNN0-F1
#
_entry.id   AF-A0A139NNN0-F1
#
_cell.length_a   1.000
_cell.length_b   1.000
_cell.length_c   1.000
_cell.angle_alpha   90.00
_cell.angle_beta   90.00
_cell.angle_gamma   90.00
#
_symmetry.space_group_name_H-M   'P 1'
#
loop_
_entity.id
_entity.type
_entity.pdbx_description
1 polymer ?
#
loop_
_entity_poly.entity_id
_entity_poly.type
_entity_poly.pdbx_seq_one_letter_code
_entity_poly.pdbx_strand_id
1 'polypeptide(L)'
;MIGIGAPMAVGLLEELKARGFKNVIILGSCGVLDQSIQADKMILPSSALRDEGTSYHYAPASDEIAYDETLLLTMEEALNKSGIEHIRTRAWTTDAFYRETPDKVKCRLAVGAQVVDMEASAIMAWSQFRQAKVYQFFYTADYVDHHNRT
;
A
#
# COMPACT_ATOMS: atom_id res chain seq x y z
N MET A 1 1.51 3.94 -17.23
CA MET A 1 2.23 3.42 -16.05
C MET A 1 2.22 4.54 -15.01
N ILE A 2 1.85 4.24 -13.77
CA ILE A 2 1.96 5.24 -12.69
C ILE A 2 3.46 5.44 -12.45
N GLY A 3 3.92 6.69 -12.33
CA GLY A 3 5.28 6.95 -11.87
C GLY A 3 5.46 6.51 -10.42
N ILE A 4 6.69 6.29 -9.98
CA ILE A 4 6.98 5.91 -8.59
C ILE A 4 6.65 7.07 -7.65
N GLY A 5 6.01 6.77 -6.53
CA GLY A 5 5.78 7.67 -5.40
C GLY A 5 4.38 8.23 -5.32
N ALA A 6 3.96 8.47 -4.08
CA ALA A 6 2.64 8.95 -3.72
C ALA A 6 2.17 10.22 -4.48
N PRO A 7 3.01 11.26 -4.71
CA PRO A 7 2.58 12.43 -5.46
C PRO A 7 2.19 12.11 -6.90
N MET A 8 2.93 11.21 -7.56
CA MET A 8 2.66 10.80 -8.93
C MET A 8 1.38 9.95 -9.04
N ALA A 9 1.18 9.04 -8.09
CA ALA A 9 -0.02 8.23 -8.02
C ALA A 9 -1.27 9.09 -7.84
N VAL A 10 -1.25 10.00 -6.87
CA VAL A 10 -2.39 10.88 -6.59
C VAL A 10 -2.64 11.86 -7.72
N GLY A 11 -1.60 12.44 -8.33
CA GLY A 11 -1.74 13.33 -9.48
C GLY A 11 -2.46 12.66 -10.66
N LEU A 12 -2.08 11.41 -10.98
CA LEU A 12 -2.77 10.63 -12.00
C LEU A 12 -4.22 10.30 -11.60
N LEU A 13 -4.47 9.97 -10.34
CA LEU A 13 -5.82 9.65 -9.85
C LEU A 13 -6.76 10.87 -9.93
N GLU A 14 -6.29 12.07 -9.57
CA GLU A 14 -7.01 13.33 -9.79
C GLU A 14 -7.39 13.51 -11.26
N GLU A 15 -6.41 13.31 -12.14
CA GLU A 15 -6.57 13.40 -13.58
C GLU A 15 -7.56 12.38 -14.17
N LEU A 16 -7.53 11.14 -13.70
CA LEU A 16 -8.47 10.09 -14.12
C LEU A 16 -9.88 10.38 -13.59
N LYS A 17 -10.00 10.81 -12.33
CA LYS A 17 -11.29 11.19 -11.74
C LYS A 17 -11.93 12.34 -12.50
N ALA A 18 -11.17 13.38 -12.82
CA ALA A 18 -11.64 14.52 -13.60
C ALA A 18 -12.14 14.11 -15.00
N ARG A 19 -11.59 13.05 -15.59
CA ARG A 19 -12.03 12.47 -16.87
C ARG A 19 -13.22 11.49 -16.74
N GLY A 20 -13.78 11.33 -15.54
CA GLY A 20 -15.00 10.56 -15.30
C GLY A 20 -14.79 9.08 -15.01
N PHE A 21 -13.56 8.62 -14.77
CA PHE A 21 -13.30 7.26 -14.34
C PHE A 21 -13.91 7.01 -12.94
N LYS A 22 -14.62 5.89 -12.80
CA LYS A 22 -15.39 5.56 -11.59
C LYS A 22 -14.72 4.52 -10.69
N ASN A 23 -14.01 3.58 -11.31
CA ASN A 23 -13.29 2.51 -10.64
C ASN A 23 -11.87 2.48 -11.21
N VAL A 24 -10.88 2.39 -10.33
CA VAL A 24 -9.47 2.27 -10.70
C VAL A 24 -8.93 1.00 -10.06
N ILE A 25 -8.22 0.19 -10.83
CA ILE A 25 -7.51 -0.99 -10.33
C ILE A 25 -6.02 -0.70 -10.45
N ILE A 26 -5.29 -0.87 -9.35
CA ILE A 26 -3.85 -0.66 -9.27
C ILE A 26 -3.21 -2.00 -8.89
N LEU A 27 -2.26 -2.43 -9.71
CA LEU A 27 -1.41 -3.59 -9.45
C LEU A 27 0.01 -3.06 -9.30
N GLY A 28 0.62 -3.28 -8.13
CA GLY A 28 1.98 -2.85 -7.83
C GLY A 28 2.77 -3.93 -7.14
N SER A 29 4.07 -3.71 -6.97
CA SER A 29 4.91 -4.52 -6.10
C SER A 29 4.99 -3.94 -4.70
N CYS A 30 5.25 -4.77 -3.70
CA CYS A 30 5.68 -4.34 -2.37
C CYS A 30 6.91 -5.13 -1.91
N GLY A 31 7.71 -4.52 -1.05
CA GLY A 31 8.80 -5.19 -0.34
C GLY A 31 8.26 -5.94 0.88
N VAL A 32 8.78 -7.14 1.15
CA VAL A 32 8.38 -7.94 2.32
C VAL A 32 9.28 -7.62 3.50
N LEU A 33 8.69 -7.19 4.63
CA LEU A 33 9.38 -6.96 5.90
C LEU A 33 9.32 -8.19 6.82
N ASP A 34 8.17 -8.87 6.83
CA ASP A 34 7.93 -10.07 7.63
C ASP A 34 8.26 -11.33 6.82
N GLN A 35 9.39 -11.98 7.15
CA GLN A 35 9.89 -13.15 6.42
C GLN A 35 8.99 -14.40 6.53
N SER A 36 7.95 -14.38 7.38
CA SER A 36 6.94 -15.44 7.38
C SER A 36 6.02 -15.38 6.15
N ILE A 37 5.94 -14.22 5.49
CA ILE A 37 5.24 -14.07 4.21
C ILE A 37 6.11 -14.65 3.11
N GLN A 38 5.61 -15.72 2.48
CA GLN A 38 6.26 -16.32 1.32
C GLN A 38 6.25 -15.35 0.13
N ALA A 39 7.26 -15.48 -0.72
CA ALA A 39 7.25 -14.89 -2.06
C ALA A 39 6.04 -15.40 -2.88
N ASP A 40 5.72 -14.66 -3.94
CA ASP A 40 4.64 -14.95 -4.88
C ASP A 40 3.23 -14.95 -4.27
N LYS A 41 3.02 -14.20 -3.18
CA LYS A 41 1.69 -13.99 -2.59
C LYS A 41 1.08 -12.67 -3.05
N MET A 42 -0.24 -12.70 -3.26
CA MET A 42 -1.02 -11.48 -3.42
C MET A 42 -1.26 -10.86 -2.04
N ILE A 43 -1.00 -9.56 -1.92
CA ILE A 43 -1.19 -8.82 -0.69
C ILE A 43 -2.29 -7.79 -0.90
N LEU A 44 -3.20 -7.73 0.07
CA LEU A 44 -4.23 -6.71 0.17
C LEU A 44 -3.90 -5.80 1.37
N PRO A 45 -3.52 -4.53 1.15
CA PRO A 45 -3.25 -3.65 2.26
C PRO A 45 -4.57 -3.32 2.99
N SER A 46 -4.73 -3.79 4.22
CA SER A 46 -5.89 -3.45 5.06
C SER A 46 -5.76 -2.07 5.70
N SER A 47 -4.53 -1.60 5.85
CA SER A 47 -4.18 -0.25 6.28
C SER A 47 -2.74 0.07 5.91
N ALA A 48 -2.34 1.34 6.02
CA ALA A 48 -0.97 1.78 5.78
C ALA A 48 -0.48 2.80 6.81
N LEU A 49 0.74 2.60 7.30
CA LEU A 49 1.49 3.61 8.03
C LEU A 49 1.90 4.74 7.08
N ARG A 50 1.83 5.99 7.56
CA ARG A 50 1.98 7.21 6.76
C ARG A 50 3.36 7.84 6.95
N ASP A 51 4.37 7.31 6.27
CA ASP A 51 5.75 7.85 6.22
C ASP A 51 6.05 8.49 4.84
N GLU A 52 5.01 9.05 4.22
CA GLU A 52 5.05 9.81 2.97
C GLU A 52 4.26 11.13 3.14
N GLY A 53 4.49 12.14 2.29
CA GLY A 53 3.93 13.47 2.50
C GLY A 53 2.51 13.71 1.96
N THR A 54 2.10 12.98 0.93
CA THR A 54 0.91 13.28 0.12
C THR A 54 -0.39 13.04 0.87
N SER A 55 -0.51 11.95 1.63
CA SER A 55 -1.74 11.59 2.34
C SER A 55 -2.21 12.68 3.31
N TYR A 56 -1.28 13.43 3.91
CA TYR A 56 -1.58 14.54 4.84
C TYR A 56 -2.28 15.73 4.18
N HIS A 57 -2.27 15.82 2.86
CA HIS A 57 -3.06 16.80 2.12
C HIS A 57 -4.51 16.36 1.87
N TYR A 58 -4.83 15.08 2.06
CA TYR A 58 -6.16 14.49 1.78
C TYR A 58 -6.87 13.96 3.04
N ALA A 59 -6.15 13.75 4.14
CA ALA A 59 -6.71 13.29 5.41
C ALA A 59 -6.04 13.99 6.61
N PRO A 60 -6.77 14.22 7.73
CA PRO A 60 -6.20 14.73 8.97
C PRO A 60 -4.96 13.93 9.41
N ALA A 61 -4.04 14.58 10.13
CA ALA A 61 -2.80 13.94 10.54
C ALA A 61 -3.05 12.75 11.48
N SER A 62 -2.49 11.59 11.13
CA SER A 62 -2.48 10.35 11.91
C SER A 62 -1.31 9.49 11.45
N ASP A 63 -0.87 8.55 12.27
CA ASP A 63 0.24 7.63 11.91
C ASP A 63 -0.19 6.57 10.88
N GLU A 64 -1.48 6.28 10.81
CA GLU A 64 -2.06 5.20 10.01
C GLU A 64 -3.34 5.66 9.32
N ILE A 65 -3.62 5.09 8.15
CA ILE A 65 -4.91 5.17 7.48
C ILE A 65 -5.40 3.77 7.12
N ALA A 66 -6.67 3.48 7.40
CA ALA A 66 -7.30 2.21 7.05
C ALA A 66 -7.76 2.21 5.59
N TYR A 67 -7.79 1.04 4.96
CA TYR A 67 -8.50 0.87 3.69
C TYR A 67 -10.01 0.96 3.91
N ASP A 68 -10.77 1.35 2.90
CA ASP A 68 -12.23 1.21 2.95
C ASP A 68 -12.58 -0.29 2.98
N GLU A 69 -13.23 -0.74 4.07
CA GLU A 69 -13.53 -2.15 4.31
C GLU A 69 -14.43 -2.75 3.22
N THR A 70 -15.33 -1.95 2.62
CA THR A 70 -16.21 -2.44 1.54
C THR A 70 -15.40 -2.73 0.28
N LEU A 71 -14.44 -1.87 -0.05
CA LEU A 71 -13.53 -2.10 -1.17
C LEU A 71 -12.60 -3.29 -0.90
N LEU A 72 -12.09 -3.41 0.34
CA LEU A 72 -11.23 -4.52 0.75
C LEU A 72 -11.94 -5.87 0.61
N LEU A 73 -13.17 -5.99 1.14
CA LEU A 73 -13.99 -7.20 0.99
C LEU A 73 -14.29 -7.52 -0.48
N THR A 74 -14.50 -6.50 -1.31
CA THR A 74 -14.69 -6.70 -2.76
C THR A 74 -13.44 -7.30 -3.42
N MET A 75 -12.25 -6.83 -3.05
CA MET A 75 -10.98 -7.38 -3.55
C MET A 75 -10.77 -8.82 -3.12
N GLU A 76 -11.02 -9.13 -1.85
CA GLU A 76 -10.95 -10.50 -1.34
C GLU A 76 -11.92 -11.45 -2.03
N GLU A 77 -13.18 -11.03 -2.21
CA GLU A 77 -14.18 -11.84 -2.88
C GLU A 77 -13.75 -12.15 -4.33
N ALA A 78 -13.16 -11.17 -5.02
CA ALA A 78 -12.63 -11.37 -6.37
C ALA A 78 -11.49 -12.41 -6.39
N LEU A 79 -10.52 -12.31 -5.48
CA LEU A 79 -9.41 -13.27 -5.39
C LEU A 79 -9.89 -14.67 -4.99
N ASN A 80 -10.80 -14.76 -4.01
CA ASN A 80 -11.42 -16.01 -3.57
C ASN A 80 -12.15 -16.72 -4.72
N LYS A 81 -12.94 -15.98 -5.50
CA LYS A 81 -13.63 -16.51 -6.69
C LYS A 81 -12.67 -17.03 -7.76
N SER A 82 -11.48 -16.45 -7.84
CA SER A 82 -10.41 -16.87 -8.74
C SER A 82 -9.50 -17.96 -8.17
N GLY A 83 -9.71 -18.40 -6.92
CA GLY A 83 -8.84 -19.38 -6.25
C GLY A 83 -7.42 -18.86 -6.00
N ILE A 84 -7.25 -17.54 -5.90
CA ILE A 84 -5.96 -16.89 -5.67
C ILE A 84 -5.77 -16.66 -4.18
N GLU A 85 -4.74 -17.31 -3.62
CA GLU A 85 -4.33 -17.09 -2.24
C GLU A 85 -3.86 -15.65 -2.02
N HIS A 86 -4.27 -15.06 -0.90
CA HIS A 86 -3.94 -13.69 -0.57
C HIS A 86 -3.88 -13.47 0.93
N ILE A 87 -3.23 -12.38 1.33
CA ILE A 87 -3.02 -12.01 2.72
C ILE A 87 -3.44 -10.54 2.90
N ARG A 88 -4.30 -10.28 3.90
CA ARG A 88 -4.51 -8.92 4.41
C ARG A 88 -3.33 -8.52 5.29
N THR A 89 -2.70 -7.40 5.01
CA THR A 89 -1.58 -6.91 5.82
C THR A 89 -1.65 -5.41 6.05
N ARG A 90 -0.98 -4.96 7.12
CA ARG A 90 -0.66 -3.54 7.30
C ARG A 90 0.59 -3.22 6.50
N ALA A 91 0.50 -2.20 5.65
CA ALA A 91 1.62 -1.69 4.87
C ALA A 91 2.35 -0.55 5.60
N TRP A 92 3.60 -0.32 5.22
CA TRP A 92 4.33 0.91 5.51
C TRP A 92 4.58 1.64 4.20
N THR A 93 3.97 2.81 4.02
CA THR A 93 4.21 3.62 2.82
C THR A 93 5.30 4.66 3.09
N THR A 94 6.34 4.70 2.26
CA THR A 94 7.52 5.59 2.42
C THR A 94 7.92 6.24 1.10
N ASP A 95 8.32 7.52 1.14
CA ASP A 95 8.90 8.22 -0.01
C ASP A 95 10.41 7.91 -0.21
N ALA A 96 11.03 7.23 0.76
CA ALA A 96 12.48 7.11 0.85
C ALA A 96 12.95 5.65 0.97
N PHE A 97 12.73 4.84 -0.08
CA PHE A 97 13.07 3.42 -0.11
C PHE A 97 14.58 3.12 0.14
N TYR A 98 15.50 4.01 -0.26
CA TYR A 98 16.92 3.90 0.13
C TYR A 98 17.23 4.22 1.60
N ARG A 99 16.23 4.65 2.37
CA ARG A 99 16.35 5.02 3.80
C ARG A 99 15.55 4.07 4.70
N GLU A 100 15.24 2.88 4.21
CA GLU A 100 14.74 1.74 5.00
C GLU A 100 15.87 1.16 5.87
N THR A 101 16.25 1.90 6.92
CA THR A 101 17.29 1.43 7.83
C THR A 101 16.78 0.26 8.68
N PRO A 102 17.67 -0.63 9.17
CA PRO A 102 17.26 -1.75 10.02
C PRO A 102 16.43 -1.33 11.24
N ASP A 103 16.82 -0.24 11.91
CA ASP A 103 16.07 0.32 13.05
C ASP A 103 14.68 0.79 12.64
N LYS A 104 14.55 1.42 11.47
CA LYS A 104 13.25 1.82 10.96
C LYS A 104 12.39 0.58 10.72
N VAL A 105 12.87 -0.40 9.94
CA VAL A 105 12.14 -1.63 9.65
C VAL A 105 11.70 -2.33 10.93
N LYS A 106 12.60 -2.47 11.91
CA LYS A 106 12.28 -3.03 13.23
C LYS A 106 11.13 -2.29 13.92
N CYS A 107 11.13 -0.96 13.89
CA CYS A 107 10.03 -0.17 14.44
C CYS A 107 8.70 -0.41 13.71
N ARG A 108 8.72 -0.57 12.38
CA ARG A 108 7.49 -0.77 11.58
C ARG A 108 6.92 -2.18 11.79
N LEU A 109 7.79 -3.19 11.86
CA LEU A 109 7.43 -4.55 12.27
C LEU A 109 6.83 -4.58 13.69
N ALA A 110 7.40 -3.83 14.64
CA ALA A 110 6.89 -3.78 16.01
C ALA A 110 5.48 -3.19 16.13
N VAL A 111 5.07 -2.33 15.18
CA VAL A 111 3.70 -1.82 15.06
C VAL A 111 2.88 -2.62 14.04
N GLY A 112 3.31 -3.82 13.65
CA GLY A 112 2.53 -4.76 12.86
C GLY A 112 2.50 -4.53 11.36
N ALA A 113 3.30 -3.60 10.80
CA ALA A 113 3.46 -3.52 9.36
C ALA A 113 4.29 -4.71 8.86
N GLN A 114 3.85 -5.35 7.77
CA GLN A 114 4.48 -6.57 7.24
C GLN A 114 5.06 -6.38 5.84
N VAL A 115 4.62 -5.34 5.13
CA VAL A 115 5.11 -4.97 3.80
C VAL A 115 5.42 -3.49 3.73
N VAL A 116 6.26 -3.10 2.78
CA VAL A 116 6.60 -1.71 2.48
C VAL A 116 6.25 -1.37 1.03
N ASP A 117 5.73 -0.18 0.81
CA ASP A 117 5.38 0.35 -0.51
C ASP A 117 5.63 1.87 -0.57
N MET A 118 5.25 2.51 -1.69
CA MET A 118 5.51 3.93 -1.91
C MET A 118 4.26 4.77 -2.21
N GLU A 119 3.05 4.19 -2.24
CA GLU A 119 1.84 4.91 -2.66
C GLU A 119 0.56 4.61 -1.84
N ALA A 120 0.48 3.51 -1.09
CA ALA A 120 -0.78 2.97 -0.56
C ALA A 120 -1.49 3.94 0.37
N SER A 121 -0.77 4.52 1.33
CA SER A 121 -1.36 5.45 2.29
C SER A 121 -1.97 6.68 1.61
N ALA A 122 -1.31 7.21 0.57
CA ALA A 122 -1.79 8.33 -0.22
C ALA A 122 -3.00 7.95 -1.10
N ILE A 123 -2.97 6.75 -1.70
CA ILE A 123 -4.10 6.21 -2.47
C ILE A 123 -5.32 6.05 -1.57
N MET A 124 -5.16 5.49 -0.37
CA MET A 124 -6.24 5.35 0.62
C MET A 124 -6.81 6.71 1.02
N ALA A 125 -5.95 7.68 1.36
CA ALA A 125 -6.36 9.02 1.78
C ALA A 125 -7.11 9.76 0.66
N TRP A 126 -6.56 9.72 -0.55
CA TRP A 126 -7.18 10.32 -1.72
C TRP A 126 -8.53 9.67 -2.06
N SER A 127 -8.56 8.33 -2.04
CA SER A 127 -9.75 7.53 -2.34
C SER A 127 -10.91 7.91 -1.41
N GLN A 128 -10.65 8.00 -0.10
CA GLN A 128 -11.63 8.42 0.90
C GLN A 128 -12.06 9.88 0.69
N PHE A 129 -11.10 10.79 0.52
CA PHE A 129 -11.38 12.22 0.32
C PHE A 129 -12.24 12.49 -0.93
N ARG A 130 -11.93 11.83 -2.05
CA ARG A 130 -12.66 11.98 -3.31
C ARG A 130 -13.87 11.07 -3.45
N GLN A 131 -14.15 10.23 -2.45
CA GLN A 131 -15.16 9.18 -2.49
C GLN A 131 -15.07 8.38 -3.80
N ALA A 132 -13.84 8.01 -4.16
CA ALA A 132 -13.51 7.26 -5.36
C ALA A 132 -13.29 5.79 -5.00
N LYS A 133 -13.48 4.88 -5.98
CA LYS A 133 -13.25 3.45 -5.77
C LYS A 133 -11.91 3.08 -6.37
N VAL A 134 -10.92 2.83 -5.51
CA VAL A 134 -9.60 2.35 -5.91
C VAL A 134 -9.36 0.97 -5.29
N TYR A 135 -9.03 0.01 -6.13
CA TYR A 135 -8.74 -1.37 -5.75
C TYR A 135 -7.25 -1.62 -5.97
N GLN A 136 -6.46 -1.56 -4.90
CA GLN A 136 -5.02 -1.74 -4.94
C GLN A 136 -4.65 -3.14 -4.47
N PHE A 137 -3.87 -3.84 -5.30
CA PHE A 137 -3.29 -5.12 -4.96
C PHE A 137 -1.77 -5.03 -5.08
N PHE A 138 -1.08 -5.74 -4.19
CA PHE A 138 0.36 -5.96 -4.35
C PHE A 138 0.69 -7.40 -4.69
N TYR A 139 1.79 -7.57 -5.41
CA TYR A 139 2.55 -8.82 -5.43
C TYR A 139 3.90 -8.57 -4.75
N THR A 140 4.41 -9.57 -4.02
CA THR A 140 5.73 -9.48 -3.39
C THR A 140 6.81 -9.54 -4.46
N ALA A 141 7.65 -8.51 -4.60
CA ALA A 141 8.74 -8.50 -5.58
C ALA A 141 10.05 -9.05 -5.00
N ASP A 142 10.34 -8.75 -3.73
CA ASP A 142 11.62 -9.03 -3.08
C ASP A 142 11.49 -9.06 -1.54
N TYR A 143 12.47 -9.71 -0.89
CA TYR A 143 12.63 -9.69 0.57
C TYR A 143 13.56 -8.56 0.98
N VAL A 144 13.13 -7.70 1.89
CA VAL A 144 13.98 -6.67 2.49
C VAL A 144 14.73 -7.29 3.67
N ASP A 145 15.86 -7.96 3.40
CA ASP A 145 16.68 -8.58 4.44
C ASP A 145 17.73 -7.61 5.01
N HIS A 146 17.78 -7.50 6.35
CA HIS A 146 18.75 -6.70 7.08
C HIS A 146 19.70 -7.52 7.97
N HIS A 147 19.61 -8.86 7.95
CA HIS A 147 20.33 -9.70 8.92
C HIS A 147 21.79 -10.02 8.58
N ASN A 148 22.30 -9.64 7.40
CA ASN A 148 23.70 -9.90 7.00
C ASN A 148 24.56 -8.64 6.91
N ARG A 149 24.72 -7.92 8.03
CA ARG A 149 25.81 -6.93 8.19
C ARG A 149 26.55 -7.14 9.50
N THR A 150 27.46 -8.09 9.48
CA THR A 150 28.70 -8.13 10.27
C THR A 150 29.85 -8.46 9.36
#